data_AF-A0A2N2BNB9-F1
#
_entry.id   AF-A0A2N2BNB9-F1
#
_cell.length_a   1.000
_cell.length_b   1.000
_cell.length_c   1.000
_cell.angle_alpha   90.00
_cell.angle_beta   90.00
_cell.angle_gamma   90.00
#
_symmetry.space_group_name_H-M   'P 1'
#
loop_
_entity.id
_entity.type
_entity.pdbx_description
1 polymer ?
#
loop_
_entity_poly.entity_id
_entity_poly.type
_entity_poly.pdbx_seq_one_letter_code
_entity_poly.pdbx_strand_id
1 'polypeptide(L)'
;MDNLSFKRTMPAVFELLNAADDPSQILYYQNIISCMLAAPLLFFGAIANIVIVYFFWGGDLTAALINSGIFFLLGLIFELISRKELDSDLFDHLLSLSQSICLAFIVVRYYHIIGPAVWSIAFVMIILAMMRLKITMLYYIAATTFICGLYVTFLLPVDGFQFAPVYFLIQNVLFTFVFSLAVAAFYMNLNRYDKAVERLNAVISQKEKIAGLYKNLNQTKQILASQNQELRNSNEEIRKNEERLHFLAYYDGLTELPNRKISMIPWVIFMVMTI
;
A
#
# COMPACT_ATOMS: atom_id res chain seq x y z
N MET A 1 13.25 -10.64 -14.94
CA MET A 1 12.08 -11.39 -14.42
C MET A 1 11.61 -12.25 -15.58
N ASP A 2 12.22 -13.44 -15.72
CA ASP A 2 11.98 -14.30 -16.88
C ASP A 2 10.77 -15.22 -16.66
N ASN A 3 9.86 -15.16 -17.64
CA ASN A 3 9.06 -16.24 -18.22
C ASN A 3 8.85 -17.51 -17.37
N LEU A 4 7.78 -17.51 -16.60
CA LEU A 4 6.91 -18.67 -16.45
C LEU A 4 5.51 -18.18 -16.79
N SER A 5 4.87 -18.82 -17.78
CA SER A 5 3.50 -18.53 -18.19
C SER A 5 2.60 -18.48 -16.96
N PHE A 6 2.27 -17.29 -16.46
CA PHE A 6 1.48 -17.13 -15.26
C PHE A 6 0.12 -17.77 -15.51
N LYS A 7 -0.09 -18.96 -14.93
CA LYS A 7 -1.37 -19.65 -15.02
C LYS A 7 -2.29 -18.94 -14.05
N ARG A 8 -2.98 -17.92 -14.58
CA ARG A 8 -3.96 -17.03 -13.94
C ARG A 8 -5.14 -17.82 -13.41
N THR A 9 -4.90 -18.59 -12.35
CA THR A 9 -5.88 -19.38 -11.63
C THR A 9 -6.10 -18.73 -10.27
N MET A 10 -7.34 -18.78 -9.79
CA MET A 10 -7.72 -18.16 -8.52
C MET A 10 -6.78 -18.54 -7.36
N PRO A 11 -6.40 -19.83 -7.17
CA PRO A 11 -5.48 -20.21 -6.10
C PRO A 11 -4.09 -19.57 -6.24
N ALA A 12 -3.54 -19.52 -7.45
CA ALA A 12 -2.23 -18.93 -7.70
C ALA A 12 -2.22 -17.42 -7.44
N VAL A 13 -3.30 -16.71 -7.78
CA VAL A 13 -3.41 -15.26 -7.49
C VAL A 13 -3.51 -15.02 -5.98
N PHE A 14 -4.22 -15.87 -5.23
CA PHE A 14 -4.29 -15.76 -3.77
C PHE A 14 -2.95 -16.02 -3.08
N GLU A 15 -2.17 -16.99 -3.58
CA GLU A 15 -0.82 -17.26 -3.08
C GLU A 15 0.08 -16.03 -3.28
N LEU A 16 0.05 -15.44 -4.47
CA LEU A 16 0.80 -14.22 -4.77
C LEU A 16 0.32 -13.01 -3.93
N LEU A 17 -0.99 -12.88 -3.71
CA LEU A 17 -1.54 -11.84 -2.84
C LEU A 17 -1.03 -11.97 -1.39
N ASN A 18 -0.91 -13.20 -0.89
CA ASN A 18 -0.41 -13.46 0.46
C ASN A 18 1.11 -13.27 0.59
N ALA A 19 1.86 -13.47 -0.50
CA ALA A 19 3.30 -13.27 -0.54
C ALA A 19 3.71 -11.81 -0.84
N ALA A 20 2.78 -10.96 -1.28
CA ALA A 20 3.05 -9.58 -1.65
C ALA A 20 3.21 -8.67 -0.42
N ASP A 21 4.35 -8.01 -0.30
CA ASP A 21 4.62 -7.01 0.75
C ASP A 21 4.35 -5.56 0.30
N ASP A 22 4.45 -5.28 -0.99
CA ASP A 22 4.25 -3.95 -1.56
C ASP A 22 2.74 -3.65 -1.75
N PRO A 23 2.20 -2.54 -1.19
CA PRO A 23 0.83 -2.09 -1.43
C PRO A 23 0.40 -2.04 -2.90
N SER A 24 1.31 -1.70 -3.82
CA SER A 24 1.00 -1.62 -5.26
C SER A 24 0.68 -3.00 -5.86
N GLN A 25 1.43 -4.03 -5.47
CA GLN A 25 1.25 -5.41 -5.92
C GLN A 25 0.00 -6.03 -5.29
N ILE A 26 -0.24 -5.76 -4.00
CA ILE A 26 -1.46 -6.19 -3.30
C ILE A 26 -2.70 -5.65 -4.04
N LEU A 27 -2.68 -4.37 -4.41
CA LEU A 27 -3.78 -3.75 -5.16
C LEU A 27 -3.96 -4.40 -6.53
N TYR A 28 -2.87 -4.64 -7.26
CA TYR A 28 -2.90 -5.30 -8.56
C TYR A 28 -3.53 -6.70 -8.50
N TYR A 29 -3.15 -7.54 -7.53
CA TYR A 29 -3.74 -8.86 -7.36
C TYR A 29 -5.21 -8.81 -6.92
N GLN A 30 -5.60 -7.84 -6.08
CA GLN A 30 -7.01 -7.60 -5.75
C GLN A 30 -7.84 -7.24 -6.99
N ASN A 31 -7.26 -6.48 -7.94
CA ASN A 31 -7.92 -6.12 -9.19
C ASN A 31 -8.10 -7.33 -10.10
N ILE A 32 -7.08 -8.18 -10.20
CA ILE A 32 -7.17 -9.44 -10.95
C ILE A 32 -8.27 -10.33 -10.38
N ILE A 33 -8.31 -10.53 -9.07
CA ILE A 33 -9.36 -11.31 -8.39
C ILE A 33 -10.74 -10.74 -8.70
N SER A 34 -10.89 -9.42 -8.66
CA SER A 34 -12.16 -8.75 -8.96
C SER A 34 -12.62 -9.00 -10.40
N CYS A 35 -11.71 -8.94 -11.38
CA CYS A 35 -12.02 -9.32 -12.76
C CYS A 35 -12.39 -10.80 -12.90
N MET A 36 -11.63 -11.70 -12.27
CA MET A 36 -11.86 -13.14 -12.31
C MET A 36 -13.22 -13.56 -11.74
N LEU A 37 -13.76 -12.78 -10.79
CA LEU A 37 -15.10 -12.99 -10.25
C LEU A 37 -16.18 -12.29 -11.10
N ALA A 38 -15.92 -11.07 -11.55
CA ALA A 38 -16.90 -10.27 -12.29
C ALA A 38 -17.23 -10.84 -13.68
N ALA A 39 -16.22 -11.28 -14.44
CA ALA A 39 -16.42 -11.75 -15.81
C ALA A 39 -17.34 -12.99 -15.87
N PRO A 40 -17.11 -14.08 -15.11
CA PRO A 40 -18.02 -15.22 -15.08
C PRO A 40 -19.43 -14.84 -14.61
N LEU A 41 -19.56 -13.98 -13.61
CA LEU A 41 -20.87 -13.53 -13.11
C LEU A 41 -21.67 -12.82 -14.21
N LEU A 42 -21.02 -12.00 -15.02
CA LEU A 42 -21.65 -11.31 -16.14
C LEU A 42 -22.00 -12.26 -17.29
N PHE A 43 -21.16 -13.27 -17.57
CA PHE A 43 -21.51 -14.31 -18.54
C PHE A 43 -22.70 -15.15 -18.08
N PHE A 44 -22.76 -15.52 -16.81
CA PHE A 44 -23.95 -16.15 -16.23
C PHE A 44 -25.15 -15.20 -16.28
N GLY A 45 -24.96 -13.91 -16.01
CA GLY A 45 -25.99 -12.88 -16.15
C GLY A 45 -26.56 -12.79 -17.56
N ALA A 46 -25.71 -12.90 -18.59
CA ALA A 46 -26.15 -12.92 -19.99
C ALA A 46 -27.06 -14.11 -20.29
N ILE A 47 -26.70 -15.31 -19.82
CA ILE A 47 -27.51 -16.52 -20.00
C ILE A 47 -28.81 -16.43 -19.18
N ALA A 48 -28.68 -16.08 -17.90
CA ALA A 48 -29.80 -15.95 -16.98
C ALA A 48 -30.81 -14.92 -17.46
N ASN A 49 -30.36 -13.82 -18.07
CA ASN A 49 -31.27 -12.82 -18.62
C ASN A 49 -32.16 -13.39 -19.73
N ILE A 50 -31.61 -14.17 -20.67
CA ILE A 50 -32.42 -14.83 -21.71
C ILE A 50 -33.42 -15.79 -21.04
N VAL A 51 -32.95 -16.65 -20.15
CA VAL A 51 -33.79 -17.65 -19.48
C VAL A 51 -34.93 -16.97 -18.70
N ILE A 52 -34.61 -16.00 -17.86
CA ILE A 52 -35.58 -15.40 -16.94
C ILE A 52 -36.51 -14.43 -17.67
N VAL A 53 -35.98 -13.49 -18.46
CA VAL A 53 -36.79 -12.44 -19.07
C VAL A 53 -37.63 -12.97 -20.23
N TYR A 54 -37.05 -13.83 -21.08
CA TYR A 54 -37.78 -14.35 -22.24
C TYR A 54 -38.63 -15.58 -21.89
N PHE A 55 -38.08 -16.62 -21.26
CA PHE A 55 -38.83 -17.85 -21.02
C PHE A 55 -39.78 -17.78 -19.81
N PHE A 56 -39.38 -17.13 -18.71
CA PHE A 56 -40.22 -17.07 -17.51
C PHE A 56 -41.16 -15.87 -17.47
N TRP A 57 -40.72 -14.69 -17.92
CA TRP A 57 -41.54 -13.47 -17.91
C TRP A 57 -42.24 -13.14 -19.23
N GLY A 58 -41.97 -13.90 -20.31
CA GLY A 58 -42.60 -13.67 -21.61
C GLY A 58 -42.27 -12.31 -22.22
N GLY A 59 -41.12 -11.73 -21.88
CA GLY A 59 -40.67 -10.44 -22.39
C GLY A 59 -40.30 -10.49 -23.89
N ASP A 60 -40.04 -9.32 -24.46
CA ASP A 60 -39.58 -9.21 -25.86
C ASP A 60 -38.21 -9.88 -26.05
N LEU A 61 -38.13 -10.77 -27.05
CA LEU A 61 -36.90 -11.47 -27.42
C LEU A 61 -35.80 -10.49 -27.82
N THR A 62 -36.15 -9.42 -28.52
CA THR A 62 -35.16 -8.44 -29.01
C THR A 62 -34.52 -7.71 -27.83
N ALA A 63 -35.33 -7.21 -26.89
CA ALA A 63 -34.84 -6.61 -25.66
C ALA A 63 -34.00 -7.59 -24.80
N ALA A 64 -34.43 -8.85 -24.70
CA ALA A 64 -33.68 -9.87 -23.97
C ALA A 64 -32.32 -10.16 -24.62
N LEU A 65 -32.24 -10.27 -25.95
CA LEU A 65 -30.97 -10.47 -26.67
C LEU A 65 -30.03 -9.27 -26.53
N ILE A 66 -30.54 -8.04 -26.66
CA ILE A 66 -29.73 -6.83 -26.50
C ILE A 66 -29.15 -6.75 -25.08
N ASN A 67 -29.97 -6.93 -24.04
CA ASN A 67 -29.50 -6.86 -22.66
C ASN A 67 -28.46 -7.97 -22.37
N SER A 68 -28.66 -9.18 -22.89
CA SER A 68 -27.72 -10.29 -22.74
C SER A 68 -26.40 -10.02 -23.48
N GLY A 69 -26.47 -9.42 -24.67
CA GLY A 69 -25.31 -8.97 -25.42
C GLY A 69 -24.50 -7.93 -24.65
N ILE A 70 -25.16 -6.99 -23.96
CA ILE A 70 -24.48 -6.00 -23.11
C ILE A 70 -23.79 -6.67 -21.91
N PHE A 71 -24.45 -7.61 -21.22
CA PHE A 71 -23.79 -8.39 -20.16
C PHE A 71 -22.58 -9.16 -20.66
N PHE A 72 -22.68 -9.79 -21.82
CA PHE A 72 -21.58 -10.51 -22.44
C PHE A 72 -20.42 -9.58 -22.79
N LEU A 73 -20.69 -8.41 -23.38
CA LEU A 73 -19.68 -7.40 -23.70
C LEU A 73 -18.99 -6.86 -22.45
N LEU A 74 -19.74 -6.59 -21.37
CA LEU A 74 -19.17 -6.17 -20.09
C LEU A 74 -18.28 -7.28 -19.50
N GLY A 75 -18.71 -8.54 -19.57
CA GLY A 75 -17.89 -9.69 -19.15
C GLY A 75 -16.58 -9.79 -19.93
N LEU A 76 -16.62 -9.59 -21.25
CA LEU A 76 -15.43 -9.52 -22.10
C LEU A 76 -14.52 -8.35 -21.73
N ILE A 77 -15.08 -7.19 -21.40
CA ILE A 77 -14.30 -6.04 -20.93
C ILE A 77 -13.51 -6.43 -19.67
N PHE A 78 -14.13 -7.04 -18.65
CA PHE A 78 -13.40 -7.48 -17.45
C PHE A 78 -12.31 -8.50 -17.75
N GLU A 79 -12.57 -9.45 -18.66
CA GLU A 79 -11.60 -10.44 -19.09
C GLU A 79 -10.39 -9.78 -19.79
N LEU A 80 -10.64 -8.85 -20.71
CA LEU A 80 -9.62 -8.09 -21.44
C LEU A 80 -8.79 -7.20 -20.50
N ILE A 81 -9.46 -6.47 -19.60
CA ILE A 81 -8.82 -5.67 -18.56
C ILE A 81 -7.89 -6.54 -17.74
N SER A 82 -8.36 -7.72 -17.31
CA SER A 82 -7.55 -8.62 -16.51
C SER A 82 -6.28 -9.01 -17.25
N ARG A 83 -6.37 -9.37 -18.54
CA ARG A 83 -5.28 -9.95 -19.35
C ARG A 83 -4.20 -8.95 -19.72
N LYS A 84 -4.54 -7.67 -19.81
CA LYS A 84 -3.59 -6.63 -20.21
C LYS A 84 -2.66 -6.28 -19.05
N GLU A 85 -1.36 -6.18 -19.33
CA GLU A 85 -0.40 -5.61 -18.37
C GLU A 85 -0.62 -4.10 -18.32
N LEU A 86 -1.25 -3.66 -17.24
CA LEU A 86 -1.61 -2.28 -17.00
C LEU A 86 -0.89 -1.80 -15.74
N ASP A 87 -0.58 -0.50 -15.72
CA ASP A 87 -0.16 0.17 -14.51
C ASP A 87 -1.23 0.04 -13.41
N SER A 88 -0.80 -0.05 -12.14
CA SER A 88 -1.70 -0.36 -11.02
C SER A 88 -2.83 0.66 -10.88
N ASP A 89 -2.53 1.92 -11.15
CA ASP A 89 -3.48 3.01 -11.00
C ASP A 89 -4.47 3.03 -12.16
N LEU A 90 -3.98 2.87 -13.39
CA LEU A 90 -4.84 2.78 -14.56
C LEU A 90 -5.75 1.55 -14.52
N PHE A 91 -5.26 0.39 -14.08
CA PHE A 91 -6.07 -0.81 -13.89
C PHE A 91 -7.20 -0.52 -12.88
N ASP A 92 -6.86 0.06 -11.74
CA ASP A 92 -7.85 0.36 -10.70
C ASP A 92 -8.96 1.30 -11.18
N HIS A 93 -8.62 2.37 -11.91
CA HIS A 93 -9.62 3.27 -12.50
C HIS A 93 -10.49 2.58 -13.56
N LEU A 94 -9.89 1.78 -14.45
CA LEU A 94 -10.61 1.09 -15.52
C LEU A 94 -11.56 0.01 -14.97
N LEU A 95 -11.13 -0.71 -13.94
CA LEU A 95 -11.94 -1.67 -13.21
C LEU A 95 -13.12 -0.97 -12.51
N SER A 96 -12.84 0.12 -11.80
CA SER A 96 -13.85 0.90 -11.07
C SER A 96 -14.91 1.48 -12.01
N LEU A 97 -14.48 2.03 -13.15
CA LEU A 97 -15.37 2.52 -14.19
C LEU A 97 -16.24 1.41 -14.77
N SER A 98 -15.67 0.23 -15.05
CA SER A 98 -16.40 -0.91 -15.60
C SER A 98 -17.47 -1.43 -14.63
N GLN A 99 -17.17 -1.46 -13.32
CA GLN A 99 -18.13 -1.82 -12.27
C GLN A 99 -19.26 -0.79 -12.16
N SER A 100 -18.93 0.50 -12.21
CA SER A 100 -19.92 1.58 -12.28
C SER A 100 -20.84 1.46 -13.49
N ILE A 101 -20.30 1.17 -14.67
CA ILE A 101 -21.12 0.96 -15.88
C ILE A 101 -22.04 -0.25 -15.70
N CYS A 102 -21.57 -1.35 -15.11
CA CYS A 102 -22.41 -2.50 -14.79
C CYS A 102 -23.56 -2.13 -13.85
N LEU A 103 -23.27 -1.42 -12.76
CA LEU A 103 -24.30 -0.98 -11.81
C LEU A 103 -25.35 -0.11 -12.49
N ALA A 104 -24.91 0.90 -13.25
CA ALA A 104 -25.80 1.80 -13.97
C ALA A 104 -26.70 1.06 -14.97
N PHE A 105 -26.12 0.13 -15.74
CA PHE A 105 -26.86 -0.71 -16.67
C PHE A 105 -27.92 -1.54 -15.94
N ILE A 106 -27.55 -2.21 -14.84
CA ILE A 106 -28.48 -3.04 -14.08
C ILE A 106 -29.64 -2.19 -13.52
N VAL A 107 -29.35 -1.03 -12.91
CA VAL A 107 -30.40 -0.15 -12.38
C VAL A 107 -31.32 0.33 -13.50
N VAL A 108 -30.78 0.86 -14.59
CA VAL A 108 -31.60 1.41 -15.68
C VAL A 108 -32.48 0.34 -16.33
N ARG A 109 -31.99 -0.89 -16.48
CA ARG A 109 -32.69 -1.94 -17.25
C ARG A 109 -33.48 -2.94 -16.43
N TYR A 110 -33.23 -3.05 -15.12
CA TYR A 110 -33.90 -4.05 -14.29
C TYR A 110 -34.70 -3.43 -13.14
N TYR A 111 -34.61 -2.13 -12.87
CA TYR A 111 -35.41 -1.52 -11.79
C TYR A 111 -36.92 -1.78 -11.95
N HIS A 112 -37.44 -1.78 -13.17
CA HIS A 112 -38.85 -2.08 -13.44
C HIS A 112 -39.23 -3.55 -13.16
N ILE A 113 -38.26 -4.46 -13.15
CA ILE A 113 -38.48 -5.89 -12.93
C ILE A 113 -38.29 -6.25 -11.45
N ILE A 114 -37.15 -5.83 -10.87
CA ILE A 114 -36.76 -6.20 -9.50
C ILE A 114 -37.04 -5.11 -8.46
N GLY A 115 -37.47 -3.92 -8.90
CA GLY A 115 -37.83 -2.82 -8.02
C GLY A 115 -36.66 -2.35 -7.14
N PRO A 116 -36.94 -1.95 -5.89
CA PRO A 116 -35.93 -1.52 -4.94
C PRO A 116 -34.88 -2.58 -4.58
N ALA A 117 -35.12 -3.87 -4.88
CA ALA A 117 -34.15 -4.93 -4.61
C ALA A 117 -32.83 -4.74 -5.38
N VAL A 118 -32.82 -3.93 -6.44
CA VAL A 118 -31.58 -3.59 -7.17
C VAL A 118 -30.53 -2.94 -6.28
N TRP A 119 -30.95 -2.24 -5.23
CA TRP A 119 -30.03 -1.58 -4.30
C TRP A 119 -29.17 -2.58 -3.51
N SER A 120 -29.62 -3.83 -3.35
CA SER A 120 -28.79 -4.89 -2.76
C SER A 120 -27.50 -5.10 -3.55
N ILE A 121 -27.52 -4.92 -4.87
CA ILE A 121 -26.33 -5.02 -5.73
C ILE A 121 -25.38 -3.85 -5.43
N ALA A 122 -25.89 -2.63 -5.30
CA ALA A 122 -25.10 -1.47 -4.92
C ALA A 122 -24.45 -1.66 -3.55
N PHE A 123 -25.19 -2.18 -2.56
CA PHE A 123 -24.62 -2.46 -1.23
C PHE A 123 -23.51 -3.52 -1.27
N VAL A 124 -23.70 -4.62 -2.01
CA VAL A 124 -22.64 -5.62 -2.19
C VAL A 124 -21.40 -4.98 -2.83
N MET A 125 -21.56 -4.17 -3.87
CA MET A 125 -20.45 -3.48 -4.53
C MET A 125 -19.74 -2.50 -3.59
N ILE A 126 -20.48 -1.75 -2.76
CA ILE A 126 -19.92 -0.83 -1.75
C ILE A 126 -19.10 -1.61 -0.73
N ILE A 127 -19.63 -2.72 -0.19
CA ILE A 127 -18.91 -3.54 0.79
C ILE A 127 -17.64 -4.13 0.17
N LEU A 128 -17.71 -4.66 -1.05
CA LEU A 128 -16.53 -5.15 -1.77
C LEU A 128 -15.51 -4.03 -2.00
N ALA A 129 -15.95 -2.81 -2.33
CA ALA A 129 -15.06 -1.66 -2.47
C ALA A 129 -14.40 -1.25 -1.14
N MET A 130 -15.12 -1.33 -0.02
CA MET A 130 -14.56 -1.09 1.32
C MET A 130 -13.54 -2.13 1.75
N MET A 131 -13.57 -3.34 1.16
CA MET A 131 -12.57 -4.38 1.39
C MET A 131 -11.28 -4.15 0.57
N ARG A 132 -11.22 -3.17 -0.32
CA ARG A 132 -10.03 -2.87 -1.12
C ARG A 132 -9.09 -1.92 -0.39
N LEU A 133 -7.84 -1.90 -0.82
CA LEU A 133 -6.79 -1.08 -0.20
C LEU A 133 -6.91 0.41 -0.60
N LYS A 134 -7.38 0.70 -1.82
CA LYS A 134 -7.65 2.06 -2.31
C LYS A 134 -9.14 2.40 -2.25
N ILE A 135 -9.45 3.66 -1.95
CA ILE A 135 -10.81 4.22 -1.85
C ILE A 135 -11.43 4.59 -3.21
N THR A 136 -10.63 4.58 -4.28
CA THR A 136 -11.01 4.91 -5.67
C THR A 136 -12.31 4.23 -6.11
N MET A 137 -12.40 2.91 -5.98
CA MET A 137 -13.58 2.14 -6.39
C MET A 137 -14.84 2.54 -5.60
N LEU A 138 -14.69 2.88 -4.32
CA LEU A 138 -15.80 3.36 -3.49
C LEU A 138 -16.35 4.68 -4.03
N TYR A 139 -15.49 5.62 -4.44
CA TYR A 139 -15.95 6.90 -5.03
C TYR A 139 -16.74 6.69 -6.32
N TYR A 140 -16.26 5.82 -7.22
CA TYR A 140 -16.95 5.51 -8.47
C TYR A 140 -18.32 4.90 -8.23
N ILE A 141 -18.39 3.86 -7.38
CA ILE A 141 -19.66 3.18 -7.07
C ILE A 141 -20.62 4.11 -6.32
N ALA A 142 -20.14 4.89 -5.36
CA ALA A 142 -20.98 5.84 -4.61
C ALA A 142 -21.56 6.92 -5.54
N ALA A 143 -20.73 7.50 -6.40
CA ALA A 143 -21.18 8.49 -7.39
C ALA A 143 -22.21 7.88 -8.36
N THR A 144 -21.95 6.69 -8.89
CA THR A 144 -22.90 5.99 -9.76
C THR A 144 -24.20 5.66 -9.03
N THR A 145 -24.13 5.14 -7.80
CA THR A 145 -25.31 4.82 -6.99
C THR A 145 -26.16 6.06 -6.75
N PHE A 146 -25.53 7.19 -6.43
CA PHE A 146 -26.21 8.46 -6.26
C PHE A 146 -26.90 8.94 -7.55
N ILE A 147 -26.19 8.92 -8.68
CA ILE A 147 -26.74 9.30 -10.00
C ILE A 147 -27.91 8.37 -10.39
N CYS A 148 -27.76 7.06 -10.19
CA CYS A 148 -28.81 6.08 -10.42
C CYS A 148 -30.02 6.32 -9.49
N GLY A 149 -29.79 6.73 -8.25
CA GLY A 149 -30.85 7.07 -7.30
C GLY A 149 -31.66 8.27 -7.74
N LEU A 150 -30.98 9.31 -8.25
CA LEU A 150 -31.63 10.46 -8.87
C LEU A 150 -32.43 10.06 -10.12
N TYR A 151 -31.85 9.23 -10.99
CA TYR A 151 -32.53 8.70 -12.17
C TYR A 151 -33.83 7.96 -11.81
N VAL A 152 -33.76 7.04 -10.86
CA VAL A 152 -34.92 6.28 -10.39
C VAL A 152 -35.98 7.20 -9.77
N THR A 153 -35.57 8.19 -8.98
CA THR A 153 -36.50 9.06 -8.23
C THR A 153 -37.22 10.05 -9.13
N PHE A 154 -36.51 10.63 -10.11
CA PHE A 154 -37.03 11.76 -10.90
C PHE A 154 -37.45 11.40 -12.33
N LEU A 155 -36.88 10.34 -12.93
CA LEU A 155 -37.09 10.03 -14.35
C LEU A 155 -37.93 8.76 -14.58
N LEU A 156 -38.09 7.88 -13.58
CA LEU A 156 -38.94 6.72 -13.75
C LEU A 156 -40.42 7.09 -13.54
N PRO A 157 -41.32 6.70 -14.47
CA PRO A 157 -42.74 6.96 -14.31
C PRO A 157 -43.27 6.27 -13.04
N VAL A 158 -44.11 7.00 -12.31
CA VAL A 158 -44.67 6.62 -10.99
C VAL A 158 -45.78 5.57 -11.16
N ASP A 159 -45.47 4.44 -11.79
CA ASP A 159 -46.29 3.26 -11.62
C ASP A 159 -45.84 2.62 -10.31
N GLY A 160 -46.64 2.84 -9.25
CA GLY A 160 -46.30 2.36 -7.91
C GLY A 160 -45.99 0.86 -7.94
N PHE A 161 -44.74 0.51 -7.65
CA PHE A 161 -44.31 -0.88 -7.62
C PHE A 161 -45.12 -1.63 -6.55
N GLN A 162 -45.94 -2.59 -6.96
CA GLN A 162 -46.75 -3.37 -6.03
C GLN A 162 -45.94 -4.55 -5.49
N PHE A 163 -45.74 -4.56 -4.16
CA PHE A 163 -44.99 -5.61 -3.49
C PHE A 163 -45.84 -6.88 -3.31
N ALA A 164 -45.54 -7.91 -4.10
CA ALA A 164 -46.06 -9.25 -3.84
C ALA A 164 -45.39 -9.87 -2.59
N PRO A 165 -46.05 -10.78 -1.85
CA PRO A 165 -45.43 -11.48 -0.71
C PRO A 165 -44.09 -12.16 -1.03
N VAL A 166 -43.96 -12.70 -2.24
CA VAL A 166 -42.72 -13.33 -2.74
C VAL A 166 -41.54 -12.33 -2.77
N TYR A 167 -41.81 -11.06 -3.05
CA TYR A 167 -40.78 -10.01 -3.04
C TYR A 167 -40.14 -9.88 -1.65
N PHE A 168 -40.94 -9.86 -0.58
CA PHE A 168 -40.41 -9.74 0.77
C PHE A 168 -39.54 -10.94 1.16
N LEU A 169 -39.88 -12.15 0.71
CA LEU A 169 -39.06 -13.34 0.95
C LEU A 169 -37.69 -13.22 0.27
N ILE A 170 -37.67 -12.84 -1.02
CA ILE A 170 -36.42 -12.63 -1.78
C ILE A 170 -35.59 -11.51 -1.14
N GLN A 171 -36.23 -10.40 -0.75
CA GLN A 171 -35.56 -9.27 -0.12
C GLN A 171 -34.91 -9.65 1.21
N ASN A 172 -35.57 -10.46 2.05
CA ASN A 172 -34.99 -10.93 3.30
C ASN A 172 -33.77 -11.82 3.07
N VAL A 173 -33.82 -12.72 2.07
CA VAL A 173 -32.65 -13.56 1.70
C VAL A 173 -31.48 -12.68 1.25
N LEU A 174 -31.72 -11.70 0.38
CA LEU A 174 -30.70 -10.75 -0.07
C LEU A 174 -30.16 -9.92 1.09
N PHE A 175 -31.01 -9.49 2.02
CA PHE A 175 -30.61 -8.71 3.19
C PHE A 175 -29.72 -9.53 4.13
N THR A 176 -30.08 -10.78 4.42
CA THR A 176 -29.23 -11.69 5.21
C THR A 176 -27.87 -11.91 4.54
N PHE A 177 -27.86 -12.07 3.21
CA PHE A 177 -26.62 -12.18 2.45
C PHE A 177 -25.75 -10.92 2.58
N VAL A 178 -26.31 -9.73 2.33
CA VAL A 178 -25.59 -8.45 2.48
C VAL A 178 -25.07 -8.27 3.91
N PHE A 179 -25.88 -8.61 4.92
CA PHE A 179 -25.48 -8.53 6.31
C PHE A 179 -24.30 -9.45 6.63
N SER A 180 -24.33 -10.70 6.16
CA SER A 180 -23.21 -11.64 6.33
C SER A 180 -21.92 -11.14 5.67
N LEU A 181 -22.04 -10.54 4.49
CA LEU A 181 -20.93 -9.95 3.75
C LEU A 181 -20.36 -8.73 4.48
N ALA A 182 -21.22 -7.88 5.06
CA ALA A 182 -20.82 -6.74 5.85
C ALA A 182 -20.05 -7.15 7.13
N VAL A 183 -20.50 -8.19 7.83
CA VAL A 183 -19.80 -8.74 9.01
C VAL A 183 -18.43 -9.29 8.60
N ALA A 184 -18.35 -10.04 7.50
CA ALA A 184 -17.08 -10.56 6.99
C ALA A 184 -16.11 -9.41 6.63
N ALA A 185 -16.60 -8.36 5.95
CA ALA A 185 -15.81 -7.19 5.61
C ALA A 185 -15.32 -6.44 6.86
N PHE A 186 -16.18 -6.29 7.87
CA PHE A 186 -15.81 -5.66 9.14
C PHE A 186 -14.68 -6.43 9.85
N TYR A 187 -14.80 -7.76 9.95
CA TYR A 187 -13.76 -8.60 10.55
C TYR A 187 -12.43 -8.51 9.79
N MET A 188 -12.47 -8.52 8.46
CA MET A 188 -11.29 -8.34 7.63
C MET A 188 -10.63 -6.97 7.85
N ASN A 189 -11.43 -5.91 8.01
CA ASN A 189 -10.92 -4.56 8.27
C ASN A 189 -10.28 -4.43 9.65
N LEU A 190 -10.83 -5.06 10.69
CA LEU A 190 -10.20 -5.12 12.01
C LEU A 190 -8.82 -5.77 11.95
N ASN A 191 -8.71 -6.94 11.33
CA ASN A 191 -7.43 -7.65 11.19
C ASN A 191 -6.38 -6.82 10.44
N ARG A 192 -6.79 -6.01 9.46
CA ARG A 192 -5.89 -5.08 8.77
C ARG A 192 -5.47 -3.91 9.65
N TYR A 193 -6.38 -3.39 10.45
CA TYR A 193 -6.11 -2.30 11.38
C TYR A 193 -5.07 -2.72 12.42
N ASP A 194 -5.21 -3.90 13.01
CA ASP A 194 -4.27 -4.43 14.00
C ASP A 194 -2.85 -4.57 13.43
N LYS A 195 -2.74 -5.14 12.22
CA LYS A 195 -1.45 -5.24 11.51
C LYS A 195 -0.84 -3.87 11.19
N ALA A 196 -1.67 -2.88 10.85
CA ALA A 196 -1.19 -1.53 10.57
C ALA A 196 -0.64 -0.85 11.84
N VAL A 197 -1.31 -1.04 12.98
CA VAL A 197 -0.87 -0.56 14.29
C VAL A 197 0.46 -1.23 14.70
N GLU A 198 0.58 -2.53 14.52
CA GLU A 198 1.82 -3.27 14.80
C GLU A 198 3.01 -2.73 13.98
N ARG A 199 2.80 -2.54 12.67
CA ARG A 199 3.82 -1.94 11.77
C ARG A 199 4.20 -0.53 12.19
N LEU A 200 3.22 0.29 12.60
CA LEU A 200 3.48 1.65 13.08
C LEU A 200 4.33 1.64 14.35
N ASN A 201 4.01 0.76 15.31
CA ASN A 201 4.77 0.61 16.55
C ASN A 201 6.21 0.14 16.30
N ALA A 202 6.42 -0.78 15.33
CA ALA A 202 7.76 -1.19 14.94
C ALA A 202 8.58 -0.02 14.36
N VAL A 203 7.97 0.82 13.52
CA VAL A 203 8.63 2.04 12.98
C VAL A 203 8.95 3.04 14.08
N ILE A 204 8.04 3.24 15.05
CA ILE A 204 8.29 4.11 16.21
C ILE A 204 9.50 3.60 17.01
N SER A 205 9.54 2.30 17.33
CA SER A 205 10.67 1.70 18.06
C SER A 205 12.00 1.83 17.31
N GLN A 206 11.99 1.68 15.97
CA GLN A 206 13.20 1.91 15.16
C GLN A 206 13.67 3.37 15.23
N LYS A 207 12.76 4.33 15.18
CA LYS A 207 13.11 5.76 15.31
C LYS A 207 13.69 6.08 16.69
N GLU A 208 13.15 5.50 17.76
CA GLU A 208 13.70 5.65 19.11
C GLU A 208 15.13 5.10 19.21
N LYS A 209 15.39 3.92 18.65
CA LYS A 209 16.74 3.34 18.60
C LYS A 209 17.72 4.24 17.84
N ILE A 210 17.31 4.76 16.68
CA ILE A 210 18.13 5.69 15.89
C ILE A 210 18.41 6.97 16.68
N ALA A 211 17.40 7.56 17.32
CA ALA A 211 17.57 8.75 18.15
C ALA A 211 18.56 8.50 19.31
N GLY A 212 18.49 7.33 19.95
CA GLY A 212 19.45 6.90 20.97
C GLY A 212 20.88 6.78 20.44
N LEU A 213 21.07 6.17 19.27
CA LEU A 213 22.38 6.06 18.62
C LEU A 213 22.96 7.43 18.27
N TYR A 214 22.16 8.35 17.73
CA TYR A 214 22.59 9.72 17.45
C TYR A 214 23.03 10.47 18.71
N LYS A 215 22.31 10.31 19.81
CA LYS A 215 22.68 10.90 21.10
C LYS A 215 24.03 10.38 21.59
N ASN A 216 24.23 9.07 21.57
CA ASN A 216 25.49 8.44 21.98
C ASN A 216 26.65 8.88 21.08
N LEU A 217 26.45 8.90 19.77
CA LEU A 217 27.46 9.36 18.80
C LEU A 217 27.88 10.81 19.07
N ASN A 218 26.92 11.69 19.36
CA ASN A 218 27.21 13.07 19.70
C ASN A 218 28.01 13.20 21.01
N GLN A 219 27.67 12.41 22.02
CA GLN A 219 28.43 12.35 23.28
C GLN A 219 29.86 11.84 23.05
N THR A 220 30.05 10.76 22.28
CA THR A 220 31.37 10.24 21.94
C THR A 220 32.20 11.27 21.16
N LYS A 221 31.58 12.01 20.24
CA LYS A 221 32.24 13.09 19.49
C LYS A 221 32.71 14.21 20.42
N GLN A 222 31.91 14.60 21.41
CA GLN A 222 32.30 15.61 22.41
C GLN A 222 33.46 15.13 23.28
N ILE A 223 33.41 13.87 23.76
CA ILE A 223 34.49 13.27 24.55
C ILE A 223 35.79 13.23 23.73
N LEU A 224 35.72 12.77 22.49
CA LEU A 224 36.88 12.69 21.60
C LEU A 224 37.47 14.08 21.31
N ALA A 225 36.63 15.10 21.15
CA ALA A 225 37.09 16.48 21.00
C ALA A 225 37.83 16.98 22.25
N SER A 226 37.34 16.65 23.46
CA SER A 226 38.00 16.97 24.73
C SER A 226 39.37 16.27 24.84
N GLN A 227 39.42 14.97 24.57
CA GLN A 227 40.66 14.18 24.64
C GLN A 227 41.71 14.67 23.63
N ASN A 228 41.29 15.00 22.41
CA ASN A 228 42.19 15.60 21.42
C ASN A 228 42.73 16.95 21.89
N GLN A 229 41.92 17.76 22.56
CA GLN A 229 42.39 19.03 23.12
C GLN A 229 43.40 18.83 24.25
N GLU A 230 43.14 17.88 25.17
CA GLU A 230 44.07 17.52 26.24
C GLU A 230 45.41 17.01 25.68
N LEU A 231 45.38 16.15 24.66
CA LEU A 231 46.59 15.67 23.98
C LEU A 231 47.40 16.81 23.35
N ARG A 232 46.73 17.79 22.73
CA ARG A 232 47.41 18.97 22.16
C ARG A 232 48.08 19.80 23.26
N ASN A 233 47.38 20.03 24.36
CA ASN A 233 47.93 20.78 25.50
C ASN A 233 49.14 20.05 26.11
N SER A 234 49.04 18.74 26.31
CA SER A 234 50.14 17.92 26.84
C SER A 234 51.35 17.92 25.90
N ASN A 235 51.14 17.81 24.59
CA ASN A 235 52.23 17.90 23.61
C ASN A 235 52.90 19.27 23.61
N GLU A 236 52.14 20.37 23.74
CA GLU A 236 52.73 21.71 23.89
C GLU A 236 53.54 21.85 25.18
N GLU A 237 53.08 21.27 26.27
CA GLU A 237 53.79 21.29 27.56
C GLU A 237 55.09 20.48 27.48
N ILE A 238 55.07 19.30 26.86
CA ILE A 238 56.27 18.50 26.58
C ILE A 238 57.24 19.32 25.75
N ARG A 239 56.78 19.96 24.66
CA ARG A 239 57.64 20.78 23.81
C ARG A 239 58.29 21.93 24.58
N LYS A 240 57.54 22.64 25.43
CA LYS A 240 58.09 23.71 26.29
C LYS A 240 59.11 23.16 27.29
N ASN A 241 58.85 21.98 27.86
CA ASN A 241 59.78 21.32 28.77
C ASN A 241 61.05 20.84 28.05
N GLU A 242 60.94 20.34 26.81
CA GLU A 242 62.10 20.01 25.97
C GLU A 242 62.93 21.25 25.66
N GLU A 243 62.29 22.36 25.25
CA GLU A 243 62.96 23.65 25.02
C GLU A 243 63.69 24.12 26.29
N ARG A 244 63.04 23.98 27.47
CA ARG A 244 63.62 24.35 28.76
C ARG A 244 64.77 23.44 29.18
N LEU A 245 64.65 22.13 28.98
CA LEU A 245 65.73 21.16 29.23
C LEU A 245 66.93 21.43 28.33
N HIS A 246 66.68 21.68 27.05
CA HIS A 246 67.71 22.05 26.09
C HIS A 246 68.40 23.35 26.52
N PHE A 247 67.64 24.36 26.94
CA PHE A 247 68.21 25.58 27.50
C PHE A 247 69.08 25.31 28.74
N LEU A 248 68.59 24.56 29.72
CA LEU A 248 69.34 24.22 30.94
C LEU A 248 70.59 23.35 30.69
N ALA A 249 70.57 22.52 29.65
CA ALA A 249 71.73 21.72 29.25
C ALA A 249 72.81 22.61 28.61
N TYR A 250 72.42 23.51 27.71
CA TYR A 250 73.35 24.31 26.92
C TYR A 250 73.70 25.68 27.51
N TYR A 251 72.98 26.19 28.50
CA TYR A 251 73.19 27.50 29.12
C TYR A 251 73.26 27.40 30.65
N ASP A 252 74.14 28.17 31.28
CA ASP A 252 74.33 28.21 32.73
C ASP A 252 73.22 29.01 33.43
N GLY A 253 72.54 28.41 34.40
CA GLY A 253 71.30 28.92 35.00
C GLY A 253 71.43 30.20 35.83
N LEU A 254 72.65 30.66 36.11
CA LEU A 254 72.94 31.90 36.85
C LEU A 254 73.41 33.06 35.95
N THR A 255 73.89 32.78 34.73
CA THR A 255 74.53 33.79 33.86
C THR A 255 73.97 33.85 32.43
N GLU A 256 73.08 32.93 32.04
CA GLU A 256 72.52 32.77 30.68
C GLU A 256 73.57 32.65 29.57
N LEU A 257 74.83 32.37 29.93
CA LEU A 257 75.91 32.14 28.99
C LEU A 257 75.99 30.65 28.62
N PRO A 258 76.42 30.31 27.39
CA PRO A 258 76.50 28.92 26.96
C PRO A 258 77.46 28.11 27.84
N ASN A 259 76.96 27.00 28.37
CA ASN A 259 77.62 26.09 29.29
C ASN A 259 78.78 25.34 28.59
N ARG A 260 80.01 25.75 28.90
CA ARG A 260 81.24 25.24 28.25
C ARG A 260 81.57 23.77 28.53
N LYS A 261 80.90 23.10 29.48
CA LYS A 261 81.12 21.67 29.79
C LYS A 261 80.49 20.72 28.76
N ILE A 262 79.39 21.10 28.12
CA ILE A 262 78.68 20.25 27.14
C ILE A 262 79.22 20.44 25.71
N SER A 263 79.79 21.62 25.38
CA SER A 263 80.42 21.84 24.07
C SER A 263 81.67 20.98 23.80
N MET A 264 82.16 20.22 24.78
CA MET A 264 83.27 19.27 24.63
C MET A 264 82.84 17.83 24.32
N ILE A 265 81.55 17.48 24.38
CA ILE A 265 81.08 16.09 24.27
C ILE A 265 80.82 15.57 22.83
N PRO A 266 80.64 16.37 21.74
CA PRO A 266 80.39 15.79 20.42
C PRO A 266 81.51 14.89 19.88
N TRP A 267 82.74 15.01 20.41
CA TRP A 267 83.89 14.25 19.93
C TRP A 267 84.07 12.87 20.56
N VAL A 268 83.43 12.57 21.69
CA VAL A 268 83.72 11.31 22.43
C VAL A 268 82.77 10.18 22.02
N ILE A 269 81.54 10.47 21.58
CA ILE A 269 80.56 9.43 21.21
C ILE A 269 80.75 8.94 19.77
N PHE A 270 81.33 9.75 18.88
CA PHE A 270 81.62 9.33 17.49
C PHE A 270 82.75 8.29 17.38
N MET A 271 83.51 8.03 18.47
CA MET A 271 84.65 7.11 18.46
C MET A 271 84.30 5.68 18.94
N VAL A 272 83.06 5.40 19.34
CA VAL A 272 82.65 4.06 19.86
C VAL A 272 81.72 3.29 18.90
N MET A 273 81.29 3.87 17.77
CA MET A 273 80.49 3.17 16.73
C MET A 273 81.28 2.80 15.47
N THR A 274 82.59 2.56 15.59
CA THR A 274 83.43 1.96 14.53
C THR A 274 84.22 0.78 15.07
N ILE A 275 83.53 -0.27 15.51
CA ILE A 275 83.95 -1.69 15.46
C ILE A 275 82.71 -2.54 15.17
#